data_AF-A0A5N1IE58-F1
#
_entry.id   AF-A0A5N1IE58-F1
#
_cell.length_a   1.000
_cell.length_b   1.000
_cell.length_c   1.000
_cell.angle_alpha   90.00
_cell.angle_beta   90.00
_cell.angle_gamma   90.00
#
_symmetry.space_group_name_H-M   'P 1'
#
loop_
_entity.id
_entity.type
_entity.pdbx_description
1 polymer ?
#
loop_
_entity_poly.entity_id
_entity_poly.type
_entity_poly.pdbx_seq_one_letter_code
_entity_poly.pdbx_strand_id
1 'polypeptide(L)'
;MQNIIFHDPEKMVKFAKELQKNSPVDSFVEPVPYNMPGYEDKVVMAAGTFVSGSTIEFSADGPIREPYALYMQGGLTYAHVKIAVMNAVNELFFKKV
;
A
#
# COMPACT_ATOMS: atom_id res chain seq x y z
N MET A 1 9.19 -9.19 5.59
CA MET A 1 8.98 -8.29 4.43
C MET A 1 8.51 -9.14 3.26
N GLN A 2 7.41 -8.75 2.62
CA GLN A 2 6.85 -9.41 1.44
C GLN A 2 6.78 -8.38 0.31
N ASN A 3 7.03 -8.76 -0.94
CA ASN A 3 6.82 -7.87 -2.08
C ASN A 3 5.83 -8.45 -3.10
N ILE A 4 5.22 -7.55 -3.89
CA ILE A 4 4.42 -7.85 -5.07
C ILE A 4 4.98 -7.03 -6.22
N ILE A 5 5.15 -7.67 -7.39
CA ILE A 5 5.60 -7.02 -8.61
C ILE A 5 4.39 -6.81 -9.52
N PHE A 6 4.08 -5.55 -9.84
CA PHE A 6 2.88 -5.21 -10.60
C PHE A 6 3.13 -5.08 -12.12
N HIS A 7 4.35 -4.76 -12.54
CA HIS A 7 4.70 -4.42 -13.93
C HIS A 7 3.82 -3.30 -14.53
N ASP A 8 3.17 -2.52 -13.67
CA ASP A 8 2.20 -1.49 -14.04
C ASP A 8 2.14 -0.45 -12.91
N PRO A 9 2.47 0.82 -13.17
CA PRO A 9 2.50 1.86 -12.15
C PRO A 9 1.10 2.16 -11.60
N GLU A 10 0.07 2.12 -12.43
CA GLU A 10 -1.30 2.45 -12.03
C GLU A 10 -1.86 1.37 -11.11
N LYS A 11 -1.58 0.09 -11.42
CA LYS A 11 -1.98 -1.02 -10.55
C LYS A 11 -1.28 -0.95 -9.19
N MET A 12 0.03 -0.65 -9.16
CA MET A 12 0.76 -0.49 -7.90
C MET A 12 0.18 0.62 -7.04
N VAL A 13 -0.07 1.80 -7.62
CA VAL A 13 -0.64 2.95 -6.91
C VAL A 13 -2.07 2.65 -6.45
N LYS A 14 -2.92 2.07 -7.31
CA LYS A 14 -4.29 1.69 -6.95
C LYS A 14 -4.31 0.66 -5.82
N PHE A 15 -3.39 -0.31 -5.84
CA PHE A 15 -3.27 -1.28 -4.76
C PHE A 15 -2.91 -0.60 -3.42
N ALA A 16 -1.91 0.30 -3.42
CA ALA A 16 -1.55 1.07 -2.22
C ALA A 16 -2.72 1.92 -1.69
N LYS A 17 -3.50 2.57 -2.58
CA LYS A 17 -4.72 3.30 -2.19
C LYS A 17 -5.73 2.41 -1.50
N GLU A 18 -5.97 1.22 -2.02
CA GLU A 18 -6.90 0.28 -1.40
C GLU A 18 -6.39 -0.26 -0.07
N LEU A 19 -5.07 -0.47 0.08
CA LEU A 19 -4.51 -0.81 1.40
C LEU A 19 -4.76 0.31 2.42
N GLN A 20 -4.50 1.58 2.05
CA GLN A 20 -4.77 2.73 2.92
C GLN A 20 -6.25 2.83 3.30
N LYS A 21 -7.16 2.61 2.34
CA LYS A 21 -8.60 2.63 2.58
C LYS A 21 -9.07 1.55 3.57
N ASN A 22 -8.30 0.46 3.68
CA ASN A 22 -8.56 -0.64 4.62
C ASN A 22 -7.70 -0.54 5.90
N SER A 23 -7.08 0.62 6.15
CA SER A 23 -6.39 0.91 7.40
C SER A 23 -7.32 1.48 8.48
N PRO A 24 -6.98 1.33 9.77
CA PRO A 24 -7.81 1.85 10.87
C PRO A 24 -7.74 3.38 11.02
N VAL A 25 -6.66 4.02 10.57
CA VAL A 25 -6.44 5.47 10.65
C VAL A 25 -6.28 6.04 9.25
N ASP A 26 -6.78 7.26 9.02
CA ASP A 26 -6.67 7.99 7.75
C ASP A 26 -7.12 7.21 6.51
N SER A 27 -8.12 6.34 6.65
CA SER A 27 -8.65 5.52 5.56
C SER A 27 -9.36 6.31 4.46
N PHE A 28 -9.73 7.56 4.73
CA PHE A 28 -10.29 8.48 3.74
C PHE A 28 -9.22 9.26 2.97
N VAL A 29 -7.95 9.16 3.37
CA VAL A 29 -6.83 9.83 2.69
C VAL A 29 -6.30 8.93 1.59
N GLU A 30 -6.16 9.46 0.38
CA GLU A 30 -5.61 8.70 -0.75
C GLU A 30 -4.10 8.92 -0.88
N PRO A 31 -3.28 7.86 -0.84
CA PRO A 31 -1.86 7.97 -1.09
C PRO A 31 -1.61 8.27 -2.58
N VAL A 32 -0.70 9.21 -2.81
CA VAL A 32 -0.21 9.60 -4.13
C VAL A 32 1.32 9.53 -4.16
N PRO A 33 1.93 9.20 -5.30
CA PRO A 33 3.38 9.23 -5.42
C PRO A 33 3.96 10.60 -5.09
N TYR A 34 4.93 10.66 -4.19
CA TYR A 34 5.59 11.91 -3.78
C TYR A 34 7.11 11.76 -3.73
N ASN A 35 7.82 12.90 -3.80
CA ASN A 35 9.27 12.92 -3.69
C ASN A 35 9.66 12.76 -2.22
N MET A 36 10.12 11.56 -1.85
CA MET A 36 10.58 11.28 -0.49
C MET A 36 12.06 11.65 -0.36
N PRO A 37 12.47 12.43 0.66
CA PRO A 37 13.88 12.76 0.86
C PRO A 37 14.76 11.51 0.94
N GLY A 38 15.84 11.48 0.15
CA GLY A 38 16.76 10.33 0.08
C GLY A 38 16.42 9.29 -1.00
N TYR A 39 15.30 9.45 -1.72
CA TYR A 39 14.94 8.62 -2.88
C TYR A 39 15.06 9.41 -4.18
N GLU A 40 15.59 8.77 -5.23
CA GLU A 40 15.67 9.36 -6.57
C GLU A 40 14.29 9.38 -7.26
N ASP A 41 13.54 8.28 -7.12
CA ASP A 41 12.20 8.12 -7.67
C ASP A 41 11.13 8.51 -6.66
N LYS A 42 9.94 8.88 -7.18
CA LYS A 42 8.76 9.06 -6.33
C LYS A 42 8.41 7.77 -5.61
N VAL A 43 7.94 7.87 -4.38
CA VAL A 43 7.48 6.73 -3.57
C VAL A 43 5.99 6.87 -3.33
N VAL A 44 5.25 5.76 -3.41
CA VAL A 44 3.87 5.67 -2.88
C VAL A 44 3.92 4.90 -1.57
N MET A 45 3.13 5.33 -0.58
CA MET A 45 3.10 4.73 0.76
C MET A 45 1.68 4.71 1.31
N ALA A 46 1.23 3.55 1.76
CA ALA A 46 0.04 3.34 2.58
C ALA A 46 0.50 3.08 4.02
N ALA A 47 0.10 3.95 4.94
CA ALA A 47 0.56 3.97 6.32
C ALA A 47 -0.51 4.55 7.27
N GLY A 48 -1.74 4.05 7.18
CA GLY A 48 -2.83 4.37 8.11
C GLY A 48 -2.65 3.72 9.48
N THR A 49 -1.58 4.08 10.18
CA THR A 49 -1.13 3.50 11.44
C THR A 49 -1.50 4.38 12.63
N PHE A 50 -1.73 3.78 13.80
CA PHE A 50 -1.99 4.50 15.04
C PHE A 50 -0.78 5.30 15.51
N VAL A 51 0.42 4.75 15.31
CA VAL A 51 1.68 5.46 15.58
C VAL A 51 2.32 5.85 14.25
N SER A 52 2.67 7.13 14.10
CA SER A 52 3.29 7.64 12.88
C SER A 52 4.62 6.92 12.57
N GLY A 53 4.75 6.41 11.34
CA GLY A 53 5.94 5.68 10.89
C GLY A 53 6.08 4.26 11.44
N SER A 54 5.05 3.73 12.10
CA SER A 54 5.05 2.37 12.64
C SER A 54 5.08 1.31 11.53
N THR A 55 6.13 0.51 11.50
CA THR A 55 6.27 -0.61 10.54
C THR A 55 5.88 -1.97 11.12
N ILE A 56 5.55 -2.03 12.42
CA ILE A 56 4.92 -3.20 13.03
C ILE A 56 3.40 -3.23 12.74
N GLU A 57 2.81 -2.08 12.47
CA GLU A 57 1.47 -1.95 11.93
C GLU A 57 1.46 -2.18 10.42
N PHE A 58 0.31 -2.58 9.88
CA PHE A 58 0.23 -2.96 8.48
C PHE A 58 0.43 -1.73 7.58
N SER A 59 1.45 -1.80 6.73
CA SER A 59 1.85 -0.73 5.83
C SER A 59 2.41 -1.30 4.53
N ALA A 60 2.41 -0.47 3.48
CA ALA A 60 3.04 -0.81 2.23
C ALA A 60 3.61 0.40 1.51
N ASP A 61 4.80 0.26 0.94
CA ASP A 61 5.47 1.32 0.21
C ASP A 61 6.35 0.78 -0.92
N GLY A 62 6.68 1.64 -1.87
CA GLY A 62 7.62 1.29 -2.92
C GLY A 62 7.87 2.43 -3.92
N PRO A 63 9.04 2.41 -4.59
CA PRO A 63 9.38 3.41 -5.61
C PRO A 63 8.56 3.20 -6.88
N ILE A 64 8.11 4.29 -7.49
CA ILE A 64 7.42 4.29 -8.79
C ILE A 64 8.47 4.18 -9.91
N ARG A 65 9.02 2.97 -10.04
CA ARG A 65 9.97 2.58 -11.09
C ARG A 65 9.77 1.11 -11.42
N GLU A 66 10.12 0.70 -12.64
CA GLU A 66 10.11 -0.71 -13.04
C GLU A 66 10.94 -1.59 -12.07
N PRO A 67 10.44 -2.78 -11.66
CA PRO A 67 9.24 -3.46 -12.13
C PRO A 67 7.95 -3.15 -11.35
N TYR A 68 7.88 -1.98 -10.70
CA TYR A 68 6.79 -1.53 -9.83
C TYR A 68 6.56 -2.51 -8.67
N ALA A 69 7.60 -2.64 -7.84
CA ALA A 69 7.58 -3.49 -6.67
C ALA A 69 7.02 -2.73 -5.46
N LEU A 70 5.95 -3.24 -4.87
CA LEU A 70 5.40 -2.75 -3.60
C LEU A 70 5.79 -3.71 -2.48
N TYR A 71 6.34 -3.16 -1.40
CA TYR A 71 6.75 -3.91 -0.22
C TYR A 71 5.66 -3.77 0.83
N MET A 72 5.16 -4.89 1.35
CA MET A 72 4.18 -4.96 2.42
C MET A 72 4.82 -5.57 3.66
N GLN A 73 4.48 -5.00 4.82
CA GLN A 73 5.00 -5.45 6.11
C GLN A 73 4.08 -5.07 7.27
N GLY A 74 4.36 -5.64 8.43
CA GLY A 74 3.61 -5.40 9.65
C GLY A 74 2.21 -6.02 9.64
N GLY A 75 1.43 -5.64 10.66
CA GLY A 75 0.09 -6.13 10.93
C GLY A 75 -0.05 -6.59 12.37
N LEU A 76 -0.76 -5.80 13.18
CA LEU A 76 -1.01 -6.13 14.60
C LEU A 76 -1.88 -7.37 14.76
N THR A 77 -2.76 -7.62 13.78
CA THR A 77 -3.61 -8.81 13.76
C THR A 77 -3.62 -9.42 12.36
N TYR A 78 -3.59 -10.75 12.31
CA TYR A 78 -3.71 -11.49 11.07
C TYR A 78 -5.04 -11.20 10.33
N ALA A 79 -6.11 -10.93 11.07
CA ALA A 79 -7.40 -10.59 10.50
C ALA A 79 -7.34 -9.28 9.70
N HIS A 80 -6.72 -8.24 10.24
CA HIS A 80 -6.58 -6.95 9.55
C HIS A 80 -5.82 -7.09 8.23
N VAL A 81 -4.66 -7.76 8.26
CA VAL A 81 -3.85 -7.99 7.04
C VAL A 81 -4.64 -8.72 5.98
N LYS A 82 -5.34 -9.81 6.35
CA LYS A 82 -6.17 -10.57 5.40
C LYS A 82 -7.27 -9.71 4.78
N ILE A 83 -8.03 -8.96 5.60
CA ILE A 83 -9.13 -8.12 5.11
C ILE A 83 -8.60 -7.08 4.13
N ALA A 84 -7.53 -6.37 4.51
CA ALA A 84 -6.96 -5.30 3.67
C ALA A 84 -6.45 -5.83 2.32
N VAL A 85 -5.69 -6.94 2.33
CA VAL A 85 -5.18 -7.56 1.10
C VAL A 85 -6.31 -8.13 0.25
N MET A 86 -7.28 -8.85 0.84
CA MET A 86 -8.41 -9.41 0.09
C MET A 86 -9.24 -8.32 -0.58
N ASN A 87 -9.52 -7.21 0.12
CA ASN A 87 -10.27 -6.09 -0.44
C ASN A 87 -9.49 -5.40 -1.56
N ALA A 88 -8.19 -5.15 -1.38
CA ALA A 88 -7.34 -4.56 -2.41
C ALA A 88 -7.26 -5.43 -3.68
N VAL A 89 -7.12 -6.76 -3.52
CA VAL A 89 -7.15 -7.71 -4.64
C VAL A 89 -8.51 -7.72 -5.33
N ASN A 90 -9.60 -7.73 -4.56
CA ASN A 90 -10.96 -7.72 -5.09
C ASN A 90 -11.24 -6.45 -5.91
N GLU A 91 -10.91 -5.28 -5.39
CA GLU A 91 -11.11 -3.99 -6.07
C GLU A 91 -10.22 -3.83 -7.31
N LEU A 92 -9.02 -4.40 -7.29
CA LEU A 92 -8.07 -4.28 -8.39
C LEU A 92 -8.38 -5.24 -9.55
N PHE A 93 -8.75 -6.49 -9.26
CA PHE A 93 -8.81 -7.56 -10.26
C PHE A 93 -10.20 -8.14 -10.53
N PHE A 94 -11.13 -8.06 -9.58
CA PHE A 94 -12.39 -8.82 -9.67
C PHE A 94 -13.64 -7.95 -9.76
N LYS A 95 -13.63 -6.76 -9.17
CA LYS A 95 -14.77 -5.85 -9.22
C LYS A 95 -14.90 -5.27 -10.62
N LYS A 96 -16.00 -5.62 -11.29
CA LYS A 96 -16.38 -5.02 -12.57
C LYS A 96 -16.99 -3.65 -12.31
N VAL A 97 -16.48 -2.64 -13.00
CA VAL A 97 -17.11 -1.31 -13.16
C VAL A 97 -18.33 -1.45 -14.05
#